data_AF-A0AB34Z2V1-F1
#
_entry.id   AF-A0AB34Z2V1-F1
#
_cell.length_a   1.000
_cell.length_b   1.000
_cell.length_c   1.000
_cell.angle_alpha   90.00
_cell.angle_beta   90.00
_cell.angle_gamma   90.00
#
_symmetry.space_group_name_H-M   'P 1'
#
loop_
_entity.id
_entity.type
_entity.pdbx_description
1 polymer ?
#
loop_
_entity_poly.entity_id
_entity_poly.type
_entity_poly.pdbx_seq_one_letter_code
_entity_poly.pdbx_strand_id
1 'polypeptide(L)'
;MGKGKKDRVIFCSPEFFKELKSMNAKFNLKVNIYVFLSSTGSKVDINTLQKMIKSKCIKLGFKKRVYFHLFRHTYLTKIYIQEYNIMYHKNKEYSSEKERSKYLSFVL
;
A
#
# COMPACT_ATOMS: atom_id res chain seq x y z
N MET A 1 1.98 -10.95 13.48
CA MET A 1 2.13 -9.96 14.56
C MET A 1 3.43 -9.20 14.38
N GLY A 2 3.44 -7.89 14.64
CA GLY A 2 4.65 -7.08 14.52
C GLY A 2 5.71 -7.44 15.56
N LYS A 3 6.93 -6.91 15.41
CA LYS A 3 7.99 -7.03 16.44
C LYS A 3 7.42 -6.57 17.78
N GLY A 4 7.55 -7.42 18.81
CA GLY A 4 7.06 -7.14 20.16
C GLY A 4 5.55 -7.33 20.36
N LYS A 5 4.90 -8.20 19.58
CA LYS A 5 3.44 -8.48 19.66
C LYS A 5 2.57 -7.23 19.52
N LYS A 6 3.08 -6.19 18.86
CA LYS A 6 2.33 -4.97 18.57
C LYS A 6 1.55 -5.15 17.27
N ASP A 7 0.26 -4.89 17.36
CA ASP A 7 -0.61 -4.79 16.19
C ASP A 7 -0.55 -3.39 15.59
N ARG A 8 -0.77 -3.32 14.27
CA ARG A 8 -0.80 -2.08 13.51
C ARG A 8 -2.00 -2.13 12.59
N VAL A 9 -2.86 -1.12 12.69
CA VAL A 9 -3.96 -0.94 11.75
C VAL A 9 -3.43 -0.21 10.53
N ILE A 10 -3.76 -0.71 9.35
CA ILE A 10 -3.43 -0.08 8.06
C ILE A 10 -4.74 0.24 7.38
N PHE A 11 -4.92 1.50 6.99
CA PHE A 11 -6.04 1.91 6.17
C PHE A 11 -5.78 1.52 4.72
N CYS A 12 -6.72 0.79 4.13
CA CYS A 12 -6.71 0.43 2.71
C CYS A 12 -7.95 1.03 2.05
N SER A 13 -7.87 1.30 0.74
CA SER A 13 -9.01 1.85 0.00
C SER A 13 -10.16 0.82 -0.10
N PRO A 14 -11.42 1.27 -0.25
CA PRO A 14 -12.55 0.36 -0.45
C PRO A 14 -12.38 -0.56 -1.67
N GLU A 15 -11.73 -0.08 -2.73
CA GLU A 15 -11.47 -0.84 -3.96
C GLU A 15 -10.57 -2.04 -3.69
N PHE A 16 -9.54 -1.87 -2.84
CA PHE A 16 -8.67 -2.97 -2.43
C PHE A 16 -9.46 -4.10 -1.74
N PHE A 17 -10.41 -3.76 -0.88
CA PHE A 17 -11.27 -4.76 -0.23
C PHE A 17 -12.25 -5.42 -1.23
N LYS A 18 -12.72 -4.67 -2.23
CA LYS A 18 -13.57 -5.22 -3.29
C LYS A 18 -12.80 -6.26 -4.13
N GLU A 19 -11.55 -5.98 -4.46
CA GLU A 19 -10.67 -6.92 -5.15
C GLU A 19 -10.40 -8.18 -4.32
N LEU A 20 -10.11 -8.02 -3.02
CA LEU A 20 -9.91 -9.17 -2.12
C LEU A 20 -11.15 -10.07 -2.03
N LYS A 21 -12.34 -9.48 -1.92
CA LYS A 21 -13.62 -10.24 -1.92
C LYS A 21 -13.85 -10.97 -3.24
N SER A 22 -13.58 -10.29 -4.37
CA SER A 22 -13.67 -10.89 -5.71
C SER A 22 -12.72 -12.08 -5.87
N MET A 23 -11.48 -11.93 -5.39
CA MET A 23 -10.50 -13.02 -5.36
C MET A 23 -11.01 -14.20 -4.55
N ASN A 24 -11.55 -13.96 -3.35
CA ASN A 24 -12.08 -15.01 -2.49
C ASN A 24 -13.20 -15.82 -3.17
N ALA A 25 -14.13 -15.13 -3.83
CA ALA A 25 -15.22 -15.75 -4.58
C ALA A 25 -14.70 -16.55 -5.79
N LYS A 26 -13.74 -15.99 -6.54
CA LYS A 26 -13.18 -16.62 -7.74
C LYS A 26 -12.43 -17.92 -7.44
N PHE A 27 -11.70 -17.97 -6.34
CA PHE A 27 -10.88 -19.13 -5.97
C PHE A 27 -11.55 -20.04 -4.95
N ASN A 28 -12.81 -19.76 -4.57
CA ASN A 28 -13.58 -20.47 -3.55
C ASN A 28 -12.71 -20.83 -2.33
N LEU A 29 -11.96 -19.84 -1.83
CA LEU A 29 -10.99 -20.09 -0.78
C LEU A 29 -11.77 -20.51 0.48
N LYS A 30 -11.52 -21.74 0.95
CA LYS A 30 -12.04 -22.20 2.23
C LYS A 30 -11.50 -21.30 3.34
N VAL A 31 -12.25 -21.20 4.44
CA VAL A 31 -11.82 -20.48 5.64
C VAL A 31 -10.42 -20.97 6.04
N ASN A 32 -9.47 -20.04 6.07
CA ASN A 32 -8.07 -20.32 6.36
C ASN A 32 -7.50 -19.19 7.23
N ILE A 33 -6.47 -19.51 8.00
CA ILE A 33 -5.70 -18.55 8.80
C ILE A 33 -4.92 -17.54 7.94
N TYR A 34 -4.68 -17.84 6.65
CA TYR A 34 -3.97 -16.96 5.72
C TYR A 34 -4.91 -16.34 4.68
N VAL A 35 -4.70 -15.04 4.41
CA VAL A 35 -5.43 -14.29 3.38
C VAL A 35 -5.05 -14.73 1.95
N PHE A 36 -3.78 -15.13 1.76
CA PHE A 36 -3.26 -15.61 0.48
C PHE A 36 -2.70 -17.01 0.65
N LEU A 37 -3.03 -17.89 -0.28
CA LEU A 37 -2.58 -19.28 -0.31
C LEU A 37 -1.75 -19.54 -1.56
N SER A 38 -0.82 -20.49 -1.44
CA SER A 38 -0.11 -21.06 -2.58
C SER A 38 -1.07 -21.92 -3.40
N SER A 39 -0.64 -22.37 -4.58
CA SER A 39 -1.39 -23.34 -5.38
C SER A 39 -1.64 -24.67 -4.65
N THR A 40 -0.84 -24.99 -3.62
CA THR A 40 -1.01 -26.19 -2.79
C THR A 40 -1.84 -25.94 -1.53
N GLY A 41 -2.41 -24.73 -1.36
CA GLY A 41 -3.23 -24.38 -0.21
C GLY A 41 -2.46 -24.01 1.07
N SER A 42 -1.12 -23.93 0.98
CA SER A 42 -0.24 -23.57 2.09
C SER A 42 0.06 -22.07 2.14
N LYS A 43 0.72 -21.62 3.22
CA LYS A 43 1.23 -20.25 3.32
C LYS A 43 2.15 -19.93 2.14
N VAL A 44 1.93 -18.80 1.49
CA VAL A 44 2.81 -18.37 0.40
C VAL A 44 4.21 -18.04 0.92
N ASP A 45 5.22 -18.61 0.29
CA ASP A 45 6.62 -18.25 0.57
C ASP A 45 6.96 -16.87 -0.01
N ILE A 46 7.73 -16.09 0.75
CA ILE A 46 8.20 -14.77 0.37
C ILE A 46 9.05 -14.85 -0.90
N ASN A 47 9.88 -15.89 -1.06
CA ASN A 47 10.69 -16.04 -2.27
C ASN A 47 9.82 -16.30 -3.49
N THR A 48 8.74 -17.07 -3.34
CA THR A 48 7.77 -17.30 -4.41
C THR A 48 7.12 -15.99 -4.84
N LEU A 49 6.67 -15.17 -3.91
CA LEU A 49 6.10 -13.87 -4.25
C LEU A 49 7.12 -12.92 -4.92
N GLN A 50 8.37 -12.91 -4.45
CA GLN A 50 9.43 -12.13 -5.09
C GLN A 50 9.68 -12.57 -6.53
N LYS A 51 9.70 -13.89 -6.79
CA LYS A 51 9.83 -14.44 -8.15
C LYS A 51 8.63 -14.07 -9.03
N MET A 52 7.41 -14.16 -8.49
CA MET A 52 6.19 -13.76 -9.20
C MET A 52 6.25 -12.29 -9.63
N ILE A 53 6.56 -11.37 -8.71
CA ILE A 53 6.70 -9.94 -9.00
C ILE A 53 7.80 -9.71 -10.04
N LYS A 54 8.98 -10.29 -9.85
CA LYS A 54 10.11 -10.15 -10.78
C LYS A 54 9.72 -10.57 -12.19
N SER A 55 9.09 -11.74 -12.34
CA SER A 55 8.67 -12.26 -13.64
C SER A 55 7.65 -11.34 -14.33
N LYS A 56 6.69 -10.78 -13.57
CA LYS A 56 5.68 -9.86 -14.10
C LYS A 56 6.33 -8.54 -14.54
N CYS A 57 7.25 -8.00 -13.76
CA CYS A 57 7.99 -6.78 -14.11
C CYS A 57 8.84 -6.96 -15.38
N ILE A 58 9.50 -8.11 -15.54
CA ILE A 58 10.26 -8.42 -16.76
C ILE A 58 9.33 -8.46 -17.97
N LYS A 59 8.18 -9.14 -17.87
CA LYS A 59 7.18 -9.21 -18.95
C LYS A 59 6.63 -7.84 -19.34
N LEU A 60 6.59 -6.88 -18.41
CA LEU A 60 6.15 -5.50 -18.63
C LEU A 60 7.29 -4.57 -19.07
N GLY A 61 8.52 -5.07 -19.28
CA GLY A 61 9.65 -4.29 -19.77
C GLY A 61 10.35 -3.42 -18.72
N PHE A 62 10.15 -3.66 -17.42
CA PHE A 62 10.85 -2.90 -16.38
C PHE A 62 12.35 -3.21 -16.39
N LYS A 63 13.16 -2.17 -16.63
CA LYS A 63 14.63 -2.26 -16.65
C LYS A 63 15.25 -2.28 -15.26
N LYS A 64 14.63 -1.63 -14.28
CA LYS A 64 15.12 -1.56 -12.89
C LYS A 64 14.67 -2.78 -12.10
N ARG A 65 15.51 -3.24 -11.17
CA ARG A 65 15.17 -4.34 -10.25
C ARG A 65 14.01 -3.92 -9.33
N VAL A 66 12.91 -4.67 -9.39
CA VAL A 66 11.75 -4.49 -8.51
C VAL A 66 11.78 -5.51 -7.37
N TYR A 67 11.58 -5.05 -6.14
CA TYR A 67 11.50 -5.85 -4.92
C TYR A 67 10.50 -5.23 -3.95
N PHE A 68 10.07 -5.98 -2.93
CA PHE A 68 9.00 -5.54 -2.03
C PHE A 68 9.26 -4.20 -1.33
N HIS A 69 10.49 -4.00 -0.86
CA HIS A 69 10.82 -2.77 -0.14
C HIS A 69 10.81 -1.54 -1.08
N LEU A 70 11.10 -1.72 -2.38
CA LEU A 70 10.91 -0.67 -3.37
C LEU A 70 9.45 -0.26 -3.48
N PHE A 71 8.50 -1.22 -3.53
CA PHE A 71 7.07 -0.87 -3.53
C PHE A 71 6.65 -0.10 -2.28
N ARG A 72 7.18 -0.47 -1.11
CA ARG A 72 6.91 0.27 0.13
C ARG A 72 7.40 1.72 0.02
N HIS A 73 8.61 1.95 -0.48
CA HIS A 73 9.12 3.31 -0.68
C HIS A 73 8.29 4.07 -1.70
N THR A 74 8.01 3.48 -2.85
CA THR A 74 7.21 4.12 -3.90
C THR A 74 5.81 4.50 -3.39
N TYR A 75 5.19 3.63 -2.59
CA TYR A 75 3.90 3.90 -1.96
C TYR A 75 3.98 5.08 -0.98
N LEU A 76 4.97 5.09 -0.09
CA LEU A 76 5.17 6.18 0.87
C LEU A 76 5.45 7.51 0.18
N THR A 77 6.32 7.51 -0.83
CA THR A 77 6.62 8.70 -1.63
C THR A 77 5.37 9.21 -2.35
N LYS A 78 4.56 8.32 -2.92
CA LYS A 78 3.31 8.70 -3.59
C LYS A 78 2.33 9.36 -2.62
N ILE A 79 2.12 8.76 -1.43
CA ILE A 79 1.25 9.35 -0.41
C ILE A 79 1.79 10.71 0.02
N TYR A 80 3.08 10.82 0.33
CA TYR A 80 3.68 12.08 0.76
C TYR A 80 3.46 13.19 -0.27
N ILE A 81 3.66 12.89 -1.56
CA ILE A 81 3.42 13.86 -2.65
C ILE A 81 1.93 14.22 -2.74
N GLN A 82 1.02 13.25 -2.61
CA GLN A 82 -0.42 13.51 -2.65
C GLN A 82 -0.87 14.40 -1.49
N GLU A 83 -0.44 14.10 -0.27
CA GLU A 83 -0.71 14.91 0.92
C GLU A 83 -0.13 16.32 0.77
N TYR A 84 1.14 16.43 0.33
CA TYR A 84 1.78 17.72 0.09
C TYR A 84 1.01 18.57 -0.93
N ASN A 85 0.56 17.98 -2.03
CA ASN A 85 -0.21 18.69 -3.05
C ASN A 85 -1.56 19.17 -2.49
N ILE A 86 -2.28 18.33 -1.75
CA ILE A 86 -3.54 18.71 -1.09
C ILE A 86 -3.30 19.90 -0.14
N MET A 87 -2.24 19.85 0.67
CA MET A 87 -1.87 20.95 1.56
C MET A 87 -1.49 22.22 0.81
N TYR A 88 -0.72 22.12 -0.26
CA TYR A 88 -0.29 23.25 -1.08
C TYR A 88 -1.48 23.97 -1.71
N HIS A 89 -2.44 23.22 -2.26
CA HIS A 89 -3.65 23.79 -2.85
C HIS A 89 -4.58 24.41 -1.80
N LYS A 90 -4.79 23.74 -0.65
CA LYS A 90 -5.56 24.32 0.47
C LYS A 90 -4.94 25.61 1.00
N ASN A 91 -3.61 25.66 1.14
CA ASN A 91 -2.90 26.88 1.58
C ASN A 91 -3.11 28.08 0.64
N LYS A 92 -3.29 27.83 -0.67
CA LYS A 92 -3.63 28.89 -1.64
C LYS A 92 -5.08 29.35 -1.53
N GLU A 93 -6.00 28.48 -1.12
CA GLU A 93 -7.42 28.81 -0.95
C GLU A 93 -7.71 29.60 0.34
N TYR A 94 -6.90 29.45 1.39
CA TYR A 94 -7.05 30.28 2.59
C TYR A 94 -6.69 31.74 2.30
N SER A 95 -7.65 32.64 2.52
CA SER A 95 -7.50 34.09 2.29
C SER A 95 -6.86 34.82 3.46
N SER A 96 -6.88 34.25 4.67
CA SER A 96 -6.33 34.88 5.88
C SER A 96 -5.01 34.27 6.35
N GLU A 97 -4.07 35.12 6.72
CA GLU A 97 -2.71 34.77 7.19
C GLU A 97 -2.74 33.99 8.52
N LYS A 98 -3.79 34.22 9.32
CA LYS A 98 -4.03 33.56 10.61
C LYS A 98 -4.43 32.09 10.44
N GLU A 99 -5.22 31.77 9.42
CA GLU A 99 -5.59 30.39 9.09
C GLU A 99 -4.40 29.61 8.52
N ARG A 100 -3.59 30.25 7.67
CA ARG A 100 -2.35 29.66 7.14
C ARG A 100 -1.35 29.29 8.25
N SER A 101 -1.15 30.16 9.24
CA SER A 101 -0.22 29.94 10.35
C SER A 101 -0.63 28.73 11.22
N LYS A 102 -1.93 28.55 11.47
CA LYS A 102 -2.47 27.43 12.26
C LYS A 102 -2.28 26.06 11.59
N TYR A 103 -2.27 26.01 10.25
CA TYR A 103 -2.04 24.78 9.50
C TYR A 103 -0.55 24.39 9.44
N LEU A 104 0.35 25.37 9.31
CA LEU A 104 1.80 25.13 9.30
C LEU A 104 2.32 24.60 10.65
N SER A 105 1.74 25.05 11.77
CA SER A 105 2.12 24.57 13.11
C SER A 105 1.68 23.14 13.43
N PHE A 106 0.82 22.52 12.62
CA PHE A 106 0.39 21.13 12.81
C PHE A 106 1.34 20.13 12.10
N VAL A 107 2.25 20.64 11.28
CA VAL A 107 3.12 19.86 10.38
C VAL A 107 4.58 19.83 10.87
N LEU A 108 4.99 20.75 11.75
CA LEU A 108 6.29 20.82 12.41
C LEU A 108 6.15 20.43 13.88
#